data_AF-A0A7Y9PIG0-F1
#
_entry.id   AF-A0A7Y9PIG0-F1
#
_cell.length_a   1.000
_cell.length_b   1.000
_cell.length_c   1.000
_cell.angle_alpha   90.00
_cell.angle_beta   90.00
_cell.angle_gamma   90.00
#
_symmetry.space_group_name_H-M   'P 1'
#
loop_
_entity.id
_entity.type
_entity.pdbx_description
1 polymer ?
#
loop_
_entity_poly.entity_id
_entity_poly.type
_entity_poly.pdbx_seq_one_letter_code
_entity_poly.pdbx_strand_id
1 'polypeptide(L)' 'MQWLDRIVHSFIMTFGITEPSPEKRQRANLFIGLLLLLVLLGFFSMVFWGIRHLAH' A
#
# COMPACT_ATOMS: atom_id res chain seq x y z
N MET A 1 7.20 0.88 -10.69
CA MET A 1 6.82 -0.43 -10.12
C MET A 1 6.85 -1.53 -11.18
N GLN A 2 7.97 -1.75 -11.88
CA GLN A 2 8.01 -2.69 -13.02
C GLN A 2 7.84 -4.18 -12.60
N TRP A 3 8.22 -4.53 -11.38
CA TRP A 3 8.13 -5.90 -10.86
C TRP A 3 6.71 -6.29 -10.43
N LEU A 4 5.99 -5.35 -9.81
CA LEU A 4 4.58 -5.52 -9.42
C LEU A 4 3.68 -5.71 -10.64
N ASP A 5 3.94 -4.97 -11.73
CA ASP A 5 3.20 -5.14 -12.98
C ASP A 5 3.38 -6.54 -13.58
N ARG A 6 4.58 -7.11 -13.53
CA ARG A 6 4.83 -8.47 -14.04
C ARG A 6 4.10 -9.53 -13.23
N ILE A 7 4.12 -9.44 -11.90
CA ILE A 7 3.43 -10.40 -11.03
C ILE A 7 1.92 -10.34 -11.26
N VAL A 8 1.36 -9.12 -11.32
CA VAL A 8 -0.07 -8.91 -11.58
C VAL A 8 -0.45 -9.42 -12.97
N HIS A 9 0.37 -9.19 -13.99
CA HIS A 9 0.11 -9.66 -15.35
C HIS A 9 0.14 -11.19 -15.45
N SER A 10 1.09 -11.86 -14.80
CA SER A 10 1.10 -13.33 -14.71
C SER A 10 -0.14 -13.87 -14.00
N PHE A 11 -0.56 -13.24 -12.90
CA PHE A 11 -1.74 -13.66 -12.16
C PHE A 11 -3.03 -13.49 -12.98
N ILE A 12 -3.16 -12.36 -13.70
CA ILE A 12 -4.27 -12.07 -14.63
C ILE A 12 -4.35 -13.13 -15.73
N MET A 13 -3.22 -13.46 -16.36
CA MET A 13 -3.13 -14.46 -17.41
C MET A 13 -3.45 -15.88 -16.91
N THR A 14 -3.03 -16.23 -15.69
CA THR A 14 -3.27 -17.57 -15.11
C THR A 14 -4.71 -17.78 -14.68
N PHE A 15 -5.35 -16.76 -14.11
CA PHE A 15 -6.70 -16.89 -13.55
C PHE A 15 -7.80 -16.32 -14.48
N GLY A 16 -7.44 -15.80 -15.66
CA GLY A 16 -8.39 -15.18 -16.58
C GLY A 16 -9.11 -13.97 -15.98
N ILE A 17 -8.48 -13.31 -15.00
CA ILE A 17 -9.08 -12.17 -14.30
C ILE A 17 -9.07 -10.99 -15.25
N THR A 18 -10.21 -10.31 -15.42
CA THR A 18 -10.27 -9.11 -16.26
C THR A 18 -9.23 -8.09 -15.80
N GLU A 19 -8.36 -7.67 -16.72
CA GLU A 19 -7.34 -6.68 -16.44
C GLU A 19 -8.01 -5.41 -15.88
N PRO A 20 -7.61 -4.94 -14.69
CA PRO A 20 -8.26 -3.81 -14.07
C PRO A 20 -8.06 -2.58 -14.96
N SER A 21 -9.17 -1.91 -15.29
CA SER A 21 -9.12 -0.68 -16.10
C SER A 21 -8.16 0.33 -15.47
N PRO A 22 -7.52 1.21 -16.28
CA PRO A 22 -6.56 2.20 -15.78
C PRO A 22 -7.09 3.02 -14.59
N GLU A 23 -8.37 3.35 -14.62
CA GLU A 23 -9.08 4.04 -13.54
C GLU A 23 -9.17 3.21 -12.25
N LYS A 24 -9.50 1.92 -12.34
CA LYS A 24 -9.52 1.01 -11.18
C LYS A 24 -8.13 0.87 -10.57
N ARG A 25 -7.10 0.83 -11.42
CA ARG A 25 -5.70 0.76 -11.00
C ARG A 25 -5.26 2.01 -10.25
N GLN A 26 -5.62 3.20 -10.73
CA GLN A 26 -5.37 4.46 -10.02
C GLN A 26 -6.09 4.52 -8.68
N ARG A 27 -7.37 4.13 -8.62
CA ARG A 27 -8.13 4.11 -7.36
C ARG A 27 -7.54 3.13 -6.34
N ALA A 28 -7.14 1.93 -6.78
CA ALA A 28 -6.48 0.95 -5.94
C ALA A 28 -5.14 1.47 -5.40
N ASN A 29 -4.32 2.09 -6.26
CA ASN A 29 -3.05 2.68 -5.84
C ASN A 29 -3.24 3.82 -4.83
N LEU A 30 -4.24 4.68 -5.04
CA LEU A 30 -4.59 5.76 -4.09
C LEU A 30 -5.03 5.19 -2.74
N PHE A 31 -5.90 4.19 -2.75
CA PHE A 31 -6.40 3.56 -1.53
C PHE A 31 -5.28 2.87 -0.75
N ILE A 32 -4.46 2.07 -1.43
CA ILE A 32 -3.31 1.38 -0.84
C ILE A 32 -2.29 2.40 -0.32
N GLY A 33 -2.01 3.46 -1.08
CA GLY A 33 -1.09 4.52 -0.68
C GLY A 33 -1.57 5.26 0.57
N LEU A 34 -2.86 5.59 0.64
CA LEU A 34 -3.44 6.27 1.80
C LEU A 34 -3.44 5.37 3.05
N LEU A 35 -3.75 4.08 2.89
CA LEU A 35 -3.65 3.11 3.98
C LEU A 35 -2.21 3.01 4.52
N LEU A 36 -1.22 2.88 3.63
CA LEU A 36 0.20 2.86 3.99
C LEU A 36 0.62 4.13 4.74
N LEU A 37 0.16 5.29 4.28
CA LEU A 37 0.44 6.56 4.94
C LEU A 37 -0.12 6.59 6.37
N LEU A 38 -1.36 6.13 6.57
CA LEU A 38 -1.97 6.06 7.90
C LEU A 38 -1.21 5.11 8.83
N VAL A 39 -0.78 3.95 8.33
CA VAL A 39 0.03 2.99 9.10
C VAL A 39 1.36 3.63 9.52
N LEU A 40 2.04 4.34 8.60
CA LEU A 40 3.27 5.04 8.92
C LEU A 40 3.06 6.13 9.97
N LEU A 41 2.03 6.96 9.82
CA LEU A 41 1.69 7.99 10.81
C LEU A 41 1.39 7.40 12.19
N GLY A 42 0.64 6.30 12.24
CA GLY A 42 0.38 5.54 13.47
C GLY A 42 1.66 5.01 14.11
N PHE A 43 2.53 4.39 13.32
CA PHE A 43 3.82 3.90 13.80
C PHE A 43 4.71 5.02 14.36
N PHE A 44 4.89 6.12 13.61
CA PHE A 44 5.71 7.26 14.05
C PHE A 44 5.15 7.93 15.30
N SER A 45 3.83 8.10 15.40
CA SER A 45 3.20 8.67 16.59
C SER A 45 3.39 7.78 17.83
N MET A 46 3.27 6.46 17.67
CA MET A 46 3.53 5.50 18.76
C MET A 46 5.00 5.51 19.20
N VAL A 47 5.94 5.51 18.26
CA VAL A 47 7.38 5.58 18.55
C VAL A 47 7.73 6.91 19.24
N PHE A 48 7.23 8.03 18.71
CA PHE A 48 7.46 9.36 19.30
C PHE A 48 6.92 9.45 20.72
N TRP A 49 5.73 8.92 20.97
CA TRP A 49 5.13 8.90 22.30
C TRP A 49 5.88 7.97 23.25
N GLY A 50 6.33 6.81 22.79
CA GLY A 50 7.17 5.89 23.56
C GLY A 50 8.51 6.52 23.99
N ILE A 51 9.18 7.23 23.07
CA ILE A 51 10.43 7.96 23.38
C ILE A 51 10.16 9.07 24.41
N ARG A 52 9.08 9.85 24.24
CA ARG A 52 8.67 10.89 25.21
C ARG A 52 8.39 10.31 26.60
N HIS A 53 7.74 9.14 26.67
CA HIS A 53 7.39 8.52 27.94
C HIS A 53 8.62 7.95 28.67
N LEU A 54 9.59 7.38 27.93
CA LEU A 54 10.84 6.85 28.50
C LEU A 54 11.83 7.94 28.93
N ALA A 55 11.68 9.17 28.45
CA ALA A 55 12.55 10.30 28.75
C ALA A 55 12.13 11.09 30.02
N HIS A 56 10.99 10.74 30.64
CA HIS A 56 10.47 11.30 31.89
C HIS A 56 10.50 10.27 33.00
#